data_AF-A0A0Q4JKV4-F1
#
_entry.id   AF-A0A0Q4JKV4-F1
#
_cell.length_a   1.000
_cell.length_b   1.000
_cell.length_c   1.000
_cell.angle_alpha   90.00
_cell.angle_beta   90.00
_cell.angle_gamma   90.00
#
_symmetry.space_group_name_H-M   'P 1'
#
loop_
_entity.id
_entity.type
_entity.pdbx_description
1 polymer ?
#
loop_
_entity_poly.entity_id
_entity_poly.type
_entity_poly.pdbx_seq_one_letter_code
_entity_poly.pdbx_strand_id
1 'polypeptide(L)'
;MAKHKKHKPKLRTAGVSTLRTVALAATGIAVGLFGVLLARRKPAEGHAAPDLALDKERPGPTDRAPEAFRPDPTAAVSAADRESLRPATGPLPSIVEPRGSMASQTGA
;
A
#
# COMPACT_ATOMS: atom_id res chain seq x y z
N MET A 1 -34.50 -35.29 -82.99
CA MET A 1 -34.98 -35.66 -81.64
C MET A 1 -33.79 -35.67 -80.67
N ALA A 2 -33.60 -34.61 -79.88
CA ALA A 2 -32.47 -34.52 -78.95
C ALA A 2 -32.96 -34.72 -77.50
N LYS A 3 -32.42 -35.74 -76.80
CA LYS A 3 -32.73 -36.02 -75.39
C LYS A 3 -31.85 -35.13 -74.50
N HIS A 4 -32.44 -34.21 -73.75
CA HIS A 4 -31.73 -33.44 -72.71
C HIS A 4 -31.46 -34.32 -71.48
N LYS A 5 -30.18 -34.56 -71.17
CA LYS A 5 -29.72 -35.22 -69.94
C LYS A 5 -29.67 -34.18 -68.82
N LYS A 6 -30.49 -34.32 -67.79
CA LYS A 6 -30.53 -33.40 -66.63
C LYS A 6 -29.31 -33.66 -65.73
N HIS A 7 -28.45 -32.66 -65.54
CA HIS A 7 -27.39 -32.69 -64.52
C HIS A 7 -27.99 -32.38 -63.15
N LYS A 8 -27.73 -33.24 -62.15
CA LYS A 8 -28.08 -32.99 -60.74
C LYS A 8 -27.06 -32.02 -60.12
N PRO A 9 -27.48 -30.99 -59.36
CA PRO A 9 -26.55 -30.10 -58.70
C PRO A 9 -25.85 -30.81 -57.53
N LYS A 10 -24.51 -30.76 -57.49
CA LYS A 10 -23.73 -31.17 -56.32
C LYS A 10 -23.90 -30.13 -55.21
N LEU A 11 -24.36 -30.55 -54.04
CA LEU A 11 -24.37 -29.73 -52.83
C LEU A 11 -22.93 -29.30 -52.51
N ARG A 12 -22.67 -27.99 -52.50
CA ARG A 12 -21.39 -27.44 -52.06
C ARG A 12 -21.42 -27.28 -50.54
N THR A 13 -20.51 -27.98 -49.87
CA THR A 13 -20.29 -27.96 -48.42
C THR A 13 -19.79 -26.57 -47.98
N ALA A 14 -20.71 -25.64 -47.72
CA ALA A 14 -20.42 -24.26 -47.30
C ALA A 14 -20.68 -24.03 -45.79
N GLY A 15 -20.50 -25.06 -44.95
CA GLY A 15 -20.93 -25.03 -43.54
C GLY A 15 -19.85 -25.31 -42.49
N VAL A 16 -18.57 -25.45 -42.87
CA VAL A 16 -17.52 -25.92 -41.94
C VAL A 16 -16.52 -24.82 -41.52
N SER A 17 -16.46 -23.69 -42.24
CA SER A 17 -15.48 -22.63 -41.94
C SER A 17 -15.95 -21.61 -40.90
N THR A 18 -17.24 -21.31 -40.81
CA THR A 18 -17.80 -20.30 -39.89
C THR A 18 -17.93 -20.81 -38.45
N LEU A 19 -18.16 -22.11 -38.24
CA LEU A 19 -18.20 -22.69 -36.90
C LEU A 19 -16.82 -22.70 -36.22
N ARG A 20 -15.74 -22.85 -36.99
CA ARG A 20 -14.37 -22.87 -36.44
C ARG A 20 -13.89 -21.49 -36.01
N THR A 21 -14.23 -20.42 -36.73
CA THR A 21 -13.84 -19.05 -36.36
C THR A 21 -14.60 -18.52 -35.15
N VAL A 22 -15.90 -18.83 -35.02
CA VAL A 22 -16.70 -18.44 -33.85
C VAL A 22 -16.26 -19.20 -32.60
N ALA A 23 -15.94 -20.50 -32.72
CA ALA A 23 -15.42 -21.28 -31.59
C ALA A 23 -14.08 -20.76 -31.07
N LEU A 24 -13.19 -20.31 -31.96
CA LEU A 24 -11.86 -19.77 -31.63
C LEU A 24 -11.95 -18.35 -31.03
N ALA A 25 -12.88 -17.52 -31.51
CA ALA A 25 -13.12 -16.20 -30.95
C ALA A 25 -13.75 -16.27 -29.54
N ALA A 26 -14.68 -17.19 -29.31
CA ALA A 26 -15.31 -17.39 -28.01
C ALA A 26 -14.33 -17.91 -26.94
N THR A 27 -13.40 -18.81 -27.33
CA THR A 27 -12.36 -19.30 -26.41
C THR A 27 -11.36 -18.21 -26.04
N GLY A 28 -10.95 -17.34 -26.98
CA GLY A 28 -10.05 -16.22 -26.69
C GLY A 28 -10.61 -15.22 -25.68
N ILE A 29 -11.91 -14.92 -25.78
CA ILE A 29 -12.59 -14.01 -24.84
C ILE A 29 -12.69 -14.65 -23.44
N ALA A 30 -13.05 -15.92 -23.35
CA ALA A 30 -13.16 -16.62 -22.07
C ALA A 30 -11.82 -16.71 -21.33
N VAL A 31 -10.73 -17.05 -22.04
CA VAL A 31 -9.38 -17.10 -21.47
C VAL A 31 -8.89 -15.72 -21.08
N GLY A 32 -9.16 -14.69 -21.89
CA GLY A 32 -8.82 -13.30 -21.59
C GLY A 32 -9.51 -12.79 -20.32
N LEU A 33 -10.82 -12.99 -20.20
CA LEU A 33 -11.60 -12.59 -19.01
C LEU A 33 -11.16 -13.35 -17.76
N PHE A 34 -10.89 -14.65 -17.88
CA PHE A 34 -10.38 -15.47 -16.77
C PHE A 34 -8.97 -15.03 -16.34
N GLY A 35 -8.09 -14.70 -17.29
CA GLY A 35 -6.76 -14.17 -17.01
C GLY A 35 -6.81 -12.83 -16.26
N VAL A 36 -7.69 -11.91 -16.65
CA VAL A 36 -7.88 -10.62 -15.93
C VAL A 36 -8.43 -10.84 -14.53
N LEU A 37 -9.37 -11.79 -14.35
CA LEU A 37 -9.90 -12.15 -13.05
C LEU A 37 -8.79 -12.71 -12.12
N LEU A 38 -7.96 -13.60 -12.65
CA LEU A 38 -6.83 -14.18 -11.90
C LEU A 38 -5.77 -13.14 -11.57
N ALA A 39 -5.42 -12.25 -12.51
CA ALA A 39 -4.46 -11.17 -12.27
C ALA A 39 -4.95 -10.15 -11.24
N ARG A 40 -6.27 -10.00 -11.07
CA ARG A 40 -6.87 -9.17 -10.01
C ARG A 40 -6.87 -9.83 -8.64
N ARG A 41 -6.63 -11.13 -8.53
CA ARG A 41 -6.46 -11.79 -7.22
C ARG A 41 -5.10 -11.41 -6.68
N LYS A 42 -5.09 -10.54 -5.66
CA LYS A 42 -3.91 -10.32 -4.84
C LYS A 42 -3.58 -11.64 -4.11
N PRO A 43 -2.32 -12.10 -4.13
CA PRO A 43 -1.93 -13.25 -3.33
C PRO A 43 -2.19 -12.92 -1.85
N ALA A 44 -2.94 -13.79 -1.17
CA ALA A 44 -3.19 -13.67 0.26
C ALA A 44 -1.96 -14.21 1.00
N GLU A 45 -0.92 -13.40 1.03
CA GLU A 45 0.27 -13.66 1.85
C GLU A 45 0.08 -13.07 3.25
N GLY A 46 0.53 -13.79 4.28
CA GLY A 46 0.43 -13.37 5.68
C GLY A 46 -0.68 -14.06 6.48
N HIS A 47 -0.60 -13.94 7.79
CA HIS A 47 -1.63 -14.42 8.72
C HIS A 47 -2.74 -13.36 8.85
N ALA A 48 -3.96 -13.81 9.10
CA ALA A 48 -5.03 -12.90 9.46
C ALA A 48 -4.61 -12.13 10.72
N ALA A 49 -4.60 -10.80 10.65
CA ALA A 49 -4.44 -9.89 11.78
C ALA A 49 -5.83 -9.34 12.15
N PRO A 50 -6.66 -10.11 12.87
CA PRO A 50 -8.06 -9.75 13.15
C PRO A 50 -8.19 -8.48 14.01
N ASP A 51 -7.13 -8.08 14.70
CA ASP A 51 -6.99 -6.86 15.49
C ASP A 51 -6.71 -5.62 14.62
N LEU A 52 -6.00 -5.79 13.50
CA LEU A 52 -5.65 -4.71 12.56
C LEU A 52 -6.60 -4.64 11.37
N ALA A 53 -7.68 -5.44 11.34
CA ALA A 53 -8.63 -5.42 10.25
C ALA A 53 -9.33 -4.04 10.11
N LEU A 54 -9.72 -3.69 8.88
CA LEU A 54 -10.26 -2.37 8.54
C LEU A 54 -11.62 -2.07 9.21
N ASP A 55 -12.36 -3.11 9.54
CA ASP A 55 -13.65 -3.08 10.23
C ASP A 55 -13.52 -2.95 11.75
N LYS A 56 -12.30 -3.01 12.29
CA LYS A 56 -12.06 -2.83 13.73
C LYS A 56 -11.96 -1.35 14.09
N GLU A 57 -12.60 -1.02 15.20
CA GLU A 57 -12.43 0.27 15.85
C GLU A 57 -10.97 0.41 16.29
N ARG A 58 -10.33 1.50 15.85
CA ARG A 58 -8.92 1.80 16.15
C ARG A 58 -8.91 3.05 17.01
N PRO A 59 -8.12 3.09 18.09
CA PRO A 59 -7.95 4.29 18.88
C PRO A 59 -7.50 5.44 17.99
N GLY A 60 -8.27 6.53 17.98
CA GLY A 60 -7.94 7.77 17.28
C GLY A 60 -6.84 8.56 18.00
N PRO A 61 -6.33 9.64 17.38
CA PRO A 61 -5.28 10.47 17.97
C PRO A 61 -5.67 11.12 19.31
N THR A 62 -6.97 11.22 19.57
CA THR A 62 -7.54 11.79 20.79
C THR A 62 -7.87 10.75 21.85
N ASP A 63 -7.81 9.46 21.50
CA ASP A 63 -8.19 8.38 22.40
C ASP A 63 -7.03 8.10 23.36
N ARG A 64 -7.31 8.27 24.65
CA ARG A 64 -6.35 7.87 25.69
C ARG A 64 -6.37 6.35 25.84
N ALA A 65 -5.22 5.79 26.23
CA ALA A 65 -5.12 4.40 26.66
C ALA A 65 -6.13 4.08 27.78
N PRO A 66 -6.52 2.81 27.99
CA PRO A 66 -7.32 2.43 29.15
C PRO A 66 -6.65 2.85 30.46
N GLU A 67 -7.44 3.22 31.49
CA GLU A 67 -6.92 3.81 32.76
C GLU A 67 -5.79 2.98 33.38
N ALA A 68 -5.89 1.65 33.37
CA ALA A 68 -4.89 0.75 33.93
C ALA A 68 -3.51 0.81 33.24
N PHE A 69 -3.45 1.30 32.00
CA PHE A 69 -2.22 1.44 31.22
C PHE A 69 -1.78 2.91 31.08
N ARG A 70 -2.48 3.84 31.73
CA ARG A 70 -2.04 5.22 31.77
C ARG A 70 -0.89 5.36 32.78
N PRO A 71 0.18 6.08 32.43
CA PRO A 71 1.13 6.54 33.44
C PRO A 71 0.38 7.34 34.49
N ASP A 72 0.62 7.06 35.77
CA ASP A 72 0.06 7.84 36.87
C ASP A 72 0.62 9.27 36.80
N PRO A 73 -0.24 10.30 36.56
CA PRO A 73 0.21 11.67 36.45
C PRO A 73 0.67 12.26 37.80
N THR A 74 0.36 11.59 38.90
CA THR A 74 0.70 12.01 40.27
C THR A 74 1.89 11.25 40.85
N ALA A 75 2.45 10.29 40.12
CA ALA A 75 3.62 9.55 40.55
C ALA A 75 4.80 10.49 40.79
N ALA A 76 5.40 10.39 41.98
CA ALA A 76 6.55 11.21 42.32
C ALA A 76 7.76 10.80 41.48
N VAL A 77 8.39 11.78 40.82
CA VAL A 77 9.69 11.59 40.16
C VAL A 77 10.78 11.51 41.23
N SER A 78 11.67 10.52 41.14
CA SER A 78 12.78 10.34 42.07
C SER A 78 13.75 11.53 42.02
N ALA A 79 14.55 11.73 43.08
CA ALA A 79 15.52 12.82 43.10
C ALA A 79 16.64 12.64 42.05
N ALA A 80 17.06 11.40 41.81
CA ALA A 80 18.08 11.07 40.81
C ALA A 80 17.56 11.32 39.38
N ASP A 81 16.33 10.90 39.09
CA ASP A 81 15.71 11.14 37.77
C ASP A 81 15.45 12.63 37.53
N ARG A 82 15.07 13.36 38.59
CA ARG A 82 14.90 14.82 38.50
C ARG A 82 16.22 15.52 38.18
N GLU A 83 17.32 15.08 38.79
CA GLU A 83 18.64 15.66 38.52
C GLU A 83 19.15 15.33 37.11
N SER A 84 18.93 14.09 36.65
CA SER A 84 19.35 13.68 35.29
C SER A 84 18.58 14.41 34.19
N LEU A 85 17.33 14.79 34.45
CA LEU A 85 16.48 15.56 33.54
C LEU A 85 16.67 17.08 33.69
N ARG A 86 17.63 17.55 34.50
CA ARG A 86 17.88 18.98 34.64
C ARG A 86 18.32 19.55 33.28
N PRO A 87 17.73 20.68 32.83
CA PRO A 87 18.19 21.35 31.63
C PRO A 87 19.69 21.65 31.68
N ALA A 88 20.38 21.48 30.57
CA ALA A 88 21.77 21.90 30.46
C ALA A 88 21.83 23.44 30.47
N THR A 89 21.99 24.04 31.65
CA THR A 89 22.09 25.49 31.84
C THR A 89 23.49 26.03 31.57
N GLY A 90 24.34 25.26 30.89
CA GLY A 90 25.67 25.71 30.47
C GLY A 90 25.59 26.80 29.39
N PRO A 91 26.71 27.46 29.09
CA PRO A 91 26.80 28.38 27.96
C PRO A 91 26.31 27.69 26.69
N LEU A 92 25.50 28.40 25.90
CA LEU A 92 25.10 27.93 24.58
C LEU A 92 26.37 27.61 23.77
N PRO A 93 26.48 26.42 23.15
CA PRO A 93 27.56 26.17 22.22
C PRO A 93 27.42 27.15 21.04
N SER A 94 28.29 28.16 20.96
CA SER A 94 28.31 29.12 19.86
C SER A 94 29.43 28.77 18.87
N ILE A 95 29.09 28.73 17.58
CA ILE A 95 30.08 28.69 16.49
C ILE A 95 30.70 30.07 16.23
N VAL A 96 30.08 31.11 16.78
CA VAL A 96 30.44 32.52 16.58
C VAL A 96 31.16 33.03 17.82
N GLU A 97 32.29 33.68 17.60
CA GLU A 97 33.05 34.44 18.59
C GLU A 97 32.14 35.50 19.28
N PRO A 98 32.16 35.63 20.61
CA PRO A 98 31.39 36.66 21.32
C PRO A 98 31.77 38.06 20.82
N ARG A 99 30.76 38.88 20.46
CA ARG A 99 31.00 40.28 20.06
C ARG A 99 31.71 41.03 21.20
N GLY A 100 32.92 41.52 20.91
CA GLY A 100 33.73 42.28 21.86
C GLY A 100 35.09 41.66 22.20
N SER A 101 35.35 40.39 21.85
CA SER A 101 36.65 39.75 22.15
C SER A 101 37.85 40.45 21.50
N MET A 102 37.66 41.05 20.32
CA MET A 102 38.68 41.85 19.63
C MET A 102 39.04 43.16 20.34
N ALA A 103 38.08 43.79 21.05
CA ALA A 103 38.31 45.09 21.69
C ALA A 103 39.16 44.97 22.96
N SER A 104 39.20 43.79 23.58
CA SER A 104 40.01 43.53 24.78
C SER A 104 41.47 43.16 24.47
N GLN A 105 41.83 42.88 23.21
CA GLN A 105 43.20 42.53 22.81
C GLN A 105 44.07 43.73 22.42
N THR A 106 43.49 44.86 22.04
CA THR A 106 44.23 46.02 21.50
C THR A 106 44.46 47.15 22.51
N GLY A 107 44.19 46.92 23.80
CA GLY A 107 44.47 47.89 24.87
C GLY A 107 45.73 47.53 25.66
N ALA A 108 46.91 47.78 25.08
CA ALA A 108 48.21 47.79 25.76
C ALA A 108 49.06 48.94 25.23
#